data_AF-A0AAW2FAN2-F1
#
_entry.id   AF-A0AAW2FAN2-F1
#
_cell.length_a   1.000
_cell.length_b   1.000
_cell.length_c   1.000
_cell.angle_alpha   90.00
_cell.angle_beta   90.00
_cell.angle_gamma   90.00
#
_symmetry.space_group_name_H-M   'P 1'
#
loop_
_entity.id
_entity.type
_entity.pdbx_description
1 polymer ?
#
loop_
_entity_poly.entity_id
_entity_poly.type
_entity_poly.pdbx_seq_one_letter_code
_entity_poly.pdbx_strand_id
1 'polypeptide(L)'
;MLKFTNLEELKDFNEKLSAGGEFLSDFKSSLKCLIQENMYKTLLIILKRLMDRRLAVQCTAVRISKDKYLFKDTTLYKVLFAFICTYCAAEGKSITEKEFTKALGSIFNNAKDWDGQRNARRLAIVRTTNINTERENEKET
;
A
#
# COMPACT_ATOMS: atom_id res chain seq x y z
N MET A 1 -11.81 -9.25 6.98
CA MET A 1 -10.48 -9.27 6.31
C MET A 1 -9.47 -8.78 7.33
N LEU A 2 -8.49 -9.62 7.67
CA LEU A 2 -7.46 -9.31 8.66
C LEU A 2 -6.59 -8.15 8.19
N LYS A 3 -6.18 -7.29 9.13
CA LYS A 3 -5.26 -6.17 8.89
C LYS A 3 -3.93 -6.49 9.56
N PHE A 4 -2.91 -6.76 8.77
CA PHE A 4 -1.56 -7.05 9.22
C PHE A 4 -0.90 -5.80 9.81
N THR A 5 -0.24 -5.97 10.93
CA THR A 5 0.43 -4.91 11.69
C THR A 5 1.95 -5.04 11.69
N ASN A 6 2.47 -6.21 11.29
CA ASN A 6 3.88 -6.53 11.29
C ASN A 6 4.24 -7.50 10.14
N LEU A 7 5.54 -7.70 9.93
CA LEU A 7 6.06 -8.52 8.83
C LEU A 7 5.83 -10.01 9.02
N GLU A 8 5.73 -10.49 10.26
CA GLU A 8 5.51 -11.90 10.57
C GLU A 8 4.11 -12.33 10.12
N GLU A 9 3.08 -11.55 10.49
CA GLU A 9 1.70 -11.77 10.01
C GLU A 9 1.60 -11.77 8.47
N LEU A 10 2.36 -10.88 7.81
CA LEU A 10 2.41 -10.86 6.34
C LEU A 10 3.09 -12.11 5.76
N LYS A 11 4.13 -12.64 6.41
CA LYS A 11 4.80 -13.87 5.98
C LYS A 11 3.90 -15.08 6.17
N ASP A 12 3.29 -15.24 7.33
CA ASP A 12 2.33 -16.31 7.62
C ASP A 12 1.17 -16.32 6.62
N PHE A 13 0.68 -15.12 6.26
CA PHE A 13 -0.36 -15.00 5.25
C PHE A 13 0.13 -15.44 3.86
N ASN A 14 1.37 -15.11 3.49
CA ASN A 14 1.96 -15.56 2.23
C ASN A 14 2.18 -17.07 2.19
N GLU A 15 2.54 -17.68 3.31
CA GLU A 15 2.66 -19.14 3.43
C GLU A 15 1.29 -19.81 3.24
N LYS A 16 0.24 -19.31 3.92
CA LYS A 16 -1.14 -19.80 3.71
C LYS A 16 -1.61 -19.65 2.28
N LEU A 17 -1.31 -18.53 1.62
CA LEU A 17 -1.62 -18.36 0.19
C LEU A 17 -0.86 -19.34 -0.69
N SER A 18 0.40 -19.65 -0.34
CA SER A 18 1.25 -20.57 -1.11
C SER A 18 0.80 -22.02 -1.00
N ALA A 19 0.21 -22.40 0.14
CA ALA A 19 -0.41 -23.71 0.34
C ALA A 19 -1.66 -23.91 -0.55
N GLY A 20 -2.25 -22.83 -1.07
CA GLY A 20 -3.36 -22.89 -2.00
C GLY A 20 -4.70 -23.27 -1.35
N GLY A 21 -5.47 -24.13 -2.01
CA GLY A 21 -6.73 -24.67 -1.50
C GLY A 21 -7.84 -23.63 -1.29
N GLU A 22 -8.72 -23.92 -0.33
CA GLU A 22 -9.90 -23.12 0.00
C GLU A 22 -9.51 -21.69 0.42
N PHE A 23 -8.46 -21.54 1.23
CA PHE A 23 -7.99 -20.23 1.68
C PHE A 23 -7.65 -19.29 0.51
N LEU A 24 -6.93 -19.79 -0.50
CA LEU A 24 -6.60 -19.01 -1.69
C LEU A 24 -7.86 -18.67 -2.51
N SER A 25 -8.80 -19.61 -2.63
CA SER A 25 -10.06 -19.41 -3.34
C SER A 25 -10.92 -18.34 -2.67
N ASP A 26 -11.07 -18.40 -1.36
CA ASP A 26 -11.81 -17.44 -0.55
C ASP A 26 -11.18 -16.07 -0.60
N PHE A 27 -9.84 -16.01 -0.49
CA PHE A 27 -9.11 -14.77 -0.63
C PHE A 27 -9.36 -14.13 -1.99
N LYS A 28 -9.18 -14.86 -3.10
CA LYS A 28 -9.45 -14.37 -4.46
C LYS A 28 -10.90 -13.89 -4.63
N SER A 29 -11.86 -14.62 -4.05
CA SER A 29 -13.28 -14.26 -4.10
C SER A 29 -13.54 -12.95 -3.36
N SER A 30 -12.91 -12.75 -2.19
CA SER A 30 -13.03 -11.50 -1.42
C SER A 30 -12.47 -10.27 -2.14
N LEU A 31 -11.48 -10.44 -3.03
CA LEU A 31 -10.89 -9.34 -3.80
C LEU A 31 -11.89 -8.73 -4.78
N LYS A 32 -12.85 -9.52 -5.30
CA LYS A 32 -13.87 -9.04 -6.25
C LYS A 32 -14.71 -7.90 -5.67
N CYS A 33 -14.99 -7.95 -4.36
CA CYS A 33 -15.74 -6.92 -3.65
C CYS A 33 -14.96 -5.61 -3.44
N LEU A 34 -13.67 -5.57 -3.79
CA LEU A 34 -12.77 -4.42 -3.60
C LEU A 34 -12.37 -3.76 -4.92
N ILE A 35 -12.93 -4.23 -6.03
CA ILE A 35 -12.73 -3.63 -7.35
C ILE A 35 -13.22 -2.18 -7.33
N GLN A 36 -12.43 -1.30 -7.92
CA GLN A 36 -12.69 0.13 -8.09
C GLN A 36 -12.57 0.50 -9.56
N GLU A 37 -12.85 1.76 -9.90
CA GLU A 37 -12.87 2.26 -11.28
C GLU A 37 -11.52 2.15 -12.02
N ASN A 38 -10.42 1.93 -11.29
CA ASN A 38 -9.13 1.66 -11.90
C ASN A 38 -8.23 0.77 -11.03
N MET A 39 -7.19 0.22 -11.65
CA MET A 39 -6.20 -0.64 -11.01
C MET A 39 -5.57 0.00 -9.77
N TYR A 40 -5.16 1.27 -9.86
CA TYR A 40 -4.46 1.94 -8.75
C TYR A 40 -5.35 2.03 -7.50
N LYS A 41 -6.61 2.46 -7.66
CA LYS A 41 -7.56 2.57 -6.56
C LYS A 41 -7.93 1.21 -5.99
N THR A 42 -8.10 0.21 -6.85
CA THR A 42 -8.34 -1.19 -6.45
C THR A 42 -7.19 -1.69 -5.56
N LEU A 43 -5.94 -1.55 -6.03
CA LEU A 43 -4.76 -1.95 -5.27
C LEU A 43 -4.61 -1.19 -3.95
N LEU A 44 -4.86 0.12 -3.97
CA LEU A 44 -4.78 0.95 -2.77
C LEU A 44 -5.78 0.50 -1.70
N ILE A 45 -7.02 0.19 -2.08
CA ILE A 45 -8.05 -0.29 -1.14
C ILE A 45 -7.69 -1.67 -0.60
N ILE A 46 -7.30 -2.60 -1.47
CA ILE A 46 -6.88 -3.94 -1.06
C ILE A 46 -5.73 -3.85 -0.06
N LEU A 47 -4.68 -3.10 -0.37
CA LEU A 47 -3.52 -2.97 0.50
C LEU A 47 -3.87 -2.27 1.81
N LYS A 48 -4.65 -1.18 1.80
CA LYS A 48 -5.08 -0.52 3.05
C LYS A 48 -5.96 -1.41 3.94
N ARG A 49 -6.65 -2.38 3.35
CA ARG A 49 -7.46 -3.36 4.09
C ARG A 49 -6.61 -4.50 4.65
N LEU A 50 -5.56 -4.90 3.93
CA LEU A 50 -4.64 -5.96 4.34
C LEU A 50 -3.57 -5.51 5.29
N MET A 51 -3.09 -4.27 5.26
CA MET A 51 -1.98 -3.82 6.10
C MET A 51 -2.21 -2.43 6.68
N ASP A 52 -1.65 -2.21 7.86
CA ASP A 52 -1.59 -0.90 8.48
C ASP A 52 -0.46 -0.04 7.89
N ARG A 53 -0.46 1.23 8.28
CA ARG A 53 0.57 2.18 7.86
C ARG A 53 1.97 1.71 8.26
N ARG A 54 2.15 1.19 9.49
CA ARG A 54 3.45 0.84 10.06
C ARG A 54 4.12 -0.27 9.27
N LEU A 55 3.35 -1.27 8.85
CA LEU A 55 3.81 -2.31 7.96
C LEU A 55 4.03 -1.79 6.53
N ALA A 56 3.08 -1.04 5.99
CA ALA A 56 3.15 -0.56 4.61
C ALA A 56 4.40 0.29 4.32
N VAL A 57 4.87 1.10 5.28
CA VAL A 57 6.10 1.91 5.11
C VAL A 57 7.39 1.07 5.10
N GLN A 58 7.34 -0.14 5.68
CA GLN A 58 8.44 -1.11 5.68
C GLN A 58 8.51 -1.91 4.38
N CYS A 59 7.50 -1.82 3.51
CA CYS A 59 7.49 -2.52 2.23
C CYS A 59 8.10 -1.68 1.10
N THR A 60 8.65 -2.37 0.10
CA THR A 60 9.08 -1.80 -1.18
C THR A 60 8.55 -2.67 -2.31
N ALA A 61 8.13 -2.05 -3.41
CA ALA A 61 7.49 -2.77 -4.51
C ALA A 61 8.47 -3.64 -5.31
N VAL A 62 9.68 -3.14 -5.62
CA VAL A 62 10.60 -3.79 -6.57
C VAL A 62 12.06 -3.71 -6.16
N ARG A 63 12.51 -2.56 -5.63
CA ARG A 63 13.92 -2.36 -5.31
C ARG A 63 14.22 -2.85 -3.91
N ILE A 64 15.18 -3.76 -3.77
CA ILE A 64 15.75 -4.16 -2.48
C ILE A 64 16.33 -2.92 -1.81
N SER A 65 15.94 -2.70 -0.56
CA SER A 65 16.52 -1.68 0.31
C SER A 65 16.89 -2.38 1.62
N LYS A 66 18.01 -1.99 2.23
CA LYS A 66 18.59 -2.68 3.38
C LYS A 66 17.57 -2.93 4.51
N ASP A 67 16.67 -1.99 4.71
CA ASP A 67 15.69 -2.02 5.81
C ASP A 67 14.24 -2.18 5.35
N LYS A 68 14.00 -2.61 4.10
CA LYS A 68 12.63 -2.79 3.58
C LYS A 68 12.39 -4.18 3.03
N TYR A 69 11.19 -4.69 3.33
CA TYR A 69 10.68 -5.94 2.83
C TYR A 69 10.29 -5.85 1.35
N LEU A 70 10.86 -6.72 0.52
CA LEU A 70 10.60 -6.77 -0.91
C LEU A 70 9.26 -7.46 -1.19
N PHE A 71 8.26 -6.69 -1.62
CA PHE A 71 6.92 -7.20 -1.87
C PHE A 71 6.82 -8.04 -3.16
N LYS A 72 7.65 -7.75 -4.17
CA LYS A 72 7.65 -8.45 -5.47
C LYS A 72 7.76 -9.97 -5.34
N ASP A 73 8.52 -10.44 -4.36
CA ASP A 73 8.84 -11.87 -4.23
C ASP A 73 7.76 -12.66 -3.48
N THR A 74 6.71 -11.98 -3.02
CA THR A 74 5.65 -12.58 -2.22
C THR A 74 4.61 -13.33 -3.05
N THR A 75 3.98 -14.35 -2.46
CA THR A 75 2.82 -15.03 -3.06
C THR A 75 1.67 -14.06 -3.26
N LEU A 76 1.45 -13.16 -2.30
CA LEU A 76 0.43 -12.11 -2.38
C LEU A 76 0.64 -11.21 -3.60
N TYR A 77 1.87 -10.81 -3.92
CA TYR A 77 2.16 -10.07 -5.15
C TYR A 77 1.69 -10.81 -6.40
N LYS A 78 2.04 -12.11 -6.52
CA LYS A 78 1.66 -12.95 -7.66
C LYS A 78 0.14 -13.06 -7.78
N VAL A 79 -0.55 -13.27 -6.66
CA VAL A 79 -2.02 -13.36 -6.61
C VAL A 79 -2.68 -12.06 -7.01
N LEU A 80 -2.20 -10.91 -6.48
CA LEU A 80 -2.74 -9.60 -6.83
C LEU A 80 -2.49 -9.25 -8.30
N PHE A 81 -1.31 -9.57 -8.84
CA PHE A 81 -1.01 -9.32 -10.24
C PHE A 81 -1.94 -10.12 -11.15
N ALA A 82 -2.07 -11.42 -10.90
CA ALA A 82 -2.98 -12.29 -11.66
C ALA A 82 -4.44 -11.79 -11.57
N PHE A 83 -4.90 -11.42 -10.38
CA PHE A 83 -6.24 -10.87 -10.17
C PHE A 83 -6.48 -9.60 -10.99
N ILE A 84 -5.55 -8.64 -10.95
CA ILE A 84 -5.63 -7.39 -11.72
C ILE A 84 -5.61 -7.67 -13.23
N CYS A 85 -4.76 -8.57 -13.71
CA CYS A 85 -4.72 -8.95 -15.11
C CYS A 85 -6.08 -9.52 -15.57
N THR A 86 -6.66 -10.44 -14.80
CA THR A 86 -7.99 -11.01 -15.12
C THR A 86 -9.08 -9.95 -15.12
N TYR A 87 -9.09 -9.08 -14.11
CA TYR A 87 -10.09 -8.01 -14.00
C TYR A 87 -9.98 -7.01 -15.16
N CYS A 88 -8.78 -6.49 -15.43
CA CYS A 88 -8.58 -5.53 -16.52
C CYS A 88 -8.84 -6.16 -17.91
N ALA A 89 -8.49 -7.43 -18.10
CA ALA A 89 -8.80 -8.14 -19.35
C ALA A 89 -10.31 -8.23 -19.60
N ALA A 90 -11.12 -8.41 -18.54
CA ALA A 90 -12.58 -8.39 -18.66
C ALA A 90 -13.12 -7.00 -19.07
N GLU A 91 -12.35 -5.93 -18.86
CA GLU A 91 -12.65 -4.58 -19.37
C GLU A 91 -11.99 -4.28 -20.72
N GLY A 92 -11.41 -5.27 -21.39
CA GLY A 92 -10.69 -5.10 -22.66
C GLY A 92 -9.34 -4.39 -22.53
N LYS A 93 -8.77 -4.30 -21.33
CA LYS A 93 -7.47 -3.68 -21.05
C LYS A 93 -6.41 -4.74 -20.77
N SER A 94 -5.23 -4.59 -21.35
CA SER A 94 -4.06 -5.39 -20.98
C SER A 94 -3.20 -4.60 -19.99
N ILE A 95 -2.79 -5.25 -18.90
CA ILE A 95 -1.92 -4.64 -17.87
C ILE A 95 -0.58 -5.36 -17.87
N THR A 96 0.48 -4.58 -17.99
CA THR A 96 1.85 -5.07 -17.87
C THR A 96 2.30 -5.11 -16.41
N GLU A 97 3.25 -6.00 -16.10
CA GLU A 97 3.88 -6.04 -14.78
C GLU A 97 4.55 -4.70 -14.41
N LYS A 98 5.06 -3.98 -15.41
CA LYS A 98 5.65 -2.64 -15.24
C LYS A 98 4.63 -1.63 -14.71
N GLU A 99 3.41 -1.63 -15.24
CA GLU A 99 2.35 -0.72 -14.78
C GLU A 99 1.89 -1.10 -13.37
N PHE A 100 1.71 -2.39 -13.12
CA PHE A 100 1.35 -2.91 -11.80
C PHE A 100 2.38 -2.54 -10.72
N THR A 101 3.67 -2.78 -10.99
CA THR A 101 4.76 -2.44 -10.08
C THR A 101 4.92 -0.94 -9.88
N LYS A 102 4.70 -0.12 -10.92
CA LYS A 102 4.68 1.34 -10.81
C LYS A 102 3.56 1.82 -9.88
N ALA A 103 2.38 1.20 -9.97
CA ALA A 103 1.27 1.49 -9.06
C ALA A 103 1.61 1.10 -7.62
N LEU A 104 2.09 -0.13 -7.38
CA LEU A 104 2.55 -0.58 -6.06
C LEU A 104 3.63 0.32 -5.47
N GLY A 105 4.63 0.70 -6.27
CA GLY A 105 5.71 1.59 -5.86
C GLY A 105 5.18 2.94 -5.40
N SER A 106 4.25 3.52 -6.16
CA SER A 106 3.55 4.74 -5.77
C SER A 106 2.77 4.58 -4.47
N ILE A 107 2.08 3.45 -4.28
CA ILE A 107 1.29 3.19 -3.08
C ILE A 107 2.19 3.10 -1.83
N PHE A 108 3.25 2.29 -1.88
CA PHE A 108 4.17 2.13 -0.74
C PHE A 108 4.96 3.41 -0.44
N ASN A 109 5.39 4.15 -1.46
CA ASN A 109 6.06 5.45 -1.26
C ASN A 109 5.16 6.47 -0.54
N ASN A 110 3.85 6.39 -0.79
CA ASN A 110 2.84 7.24 -0.15
C ASN A 110 2.26 6.64 1.13
N ALA A 111 2.71 5.46 1.59
CA ALA A 111 2.19 4.82 2.80
C ALA A 111 2.32 5.71 4.04
N LYS A 112 3.40 6.49 4.15
CA LYS A 112 3.61 7.47 5.23
C LYS A 112 2.51 8.53 5.37
N ASP A 113 1.67 8.71 4.34
CA ASP A 113 0.56 9.66 4.30
C ASP A 113 -0.80 9.04 4.66
N TRP A 114 -0.87 7.72 4.84
CA TRP A 114 -2.11 7.03 5.16
C TRP A 114 -2.67 7.48 6.52
N ASP A 115 -3.94 7.19 6.76
CA ASP A 115 -4.61 7.45 8.05
C ASP A 115 -4.51 8.92 8.50
N GLY A 116 -4.72 9.85 7.56
CA GLY A 116 -4.75 11.29 7.84
C GLY A 116 -3.38 11.95 8.08
N GLN A 117 -2.28 11.20 7.99
CA GLN A 117 -0.94 11.71 8.29
C GLN A 117 -0.50 12.85 7.38
N ARG A 118 -1.01 12.91 6.14
CA ARG A 118 -0.78 14.07 5.27
C ARG A 118 -1.30 15.37 5.88
N ASN A 119 -2.51 15.35 6.43
CA ASN A 119 -3.12 16.54 7.04
C ASN A 119 -2.42 16.88 8.36
N ALA A 120 -2.07 15.87 9.16
CA ALA A 120 -1.30 16.07 10.39
C ALA A 120 0.03 16.78 10.12
N ARG A 121 0.77 16.37 9.08
CA ARG A 121 2.02 17.06 8.68
C ARG A 121 1.79 18.49 8.21
N ARG A 122 0.75 18.74 7.40
CA ARG A 122 0.43 20.11 6.95
C ARG A 122 0.14 21.02 8.14
N LEU A 123 -0.66 20.56 9.11
CA LEU A 123 -0.95 21.30 10.33
C LEU A 123 0.29 21.55 11.18
N ALA A 124 1.20 20.57 11.28
CA ALA A 124 2.46 20.74 11.99
C ALA A 124 3.36 21.82 11.34
N ILE A 125 3.48 21.81 10.01
CA ILE A 125 4.25 22.83 9.27
C ILE A 125 3.68 24.22 9.52
N VAL A 126 2.36 24.41 9.39
CA VAL A 126 1.70 25.69 9.64
C VAL A 126 1.97 26.20 11.07
N ARG A 127 1.89 25.31 12.07
CA ARG A 127 2.20 25.66 13.47
C ARG A 127 3.65 26.13 13.62
N THR A 128 4.61 25.42 13.02
CA THR A 128 6.03 25.80 13.10
C THR A 128 6.32 27.13 12.40
N THR A 129 5.71 27.39 11.24
CA THR A 129 5.85 28.67 10.54
C THR A 129 5.34 29.82 11.41
N ASN A 130 4.15 29.68 12.00
CA ASN A 130 3.58 30.72 12.85
C ASN A 130 4.46 31.04 14.08
N ILE A 131 4.98 30.01 14.76
CA ILE A 131 5.90 30.18 15.91
C ILE A 131 7.18 30.92 15.52
N ASN A 132 7.72 30.65 14.32
CA ASN A 132 8.93 31.32 13.86
C ASN A 132 8.67 32.80 13.53
N THR A 133 7.52 33.11 12.91
CA THR A 133 7.12 34.49 12.61
C THR A 133 6.87 35.31 13.88
N GLU A 134 6.24 34.74 14.91
CA GLU A 134 6.06 35.40 16.22
C GLU A 134 7.41 35.74 16.88
N ARG A 135 8.38 34.82 16.83
CA ARG A 135 9.73 35.02 17.39
C ARG A 135 10.60 36.01 16.61
N GLU A 136 10.35 36.20 15.32
CA GLU A 136 11.04 37.21 14.51
C GLU A 136 10.52 38.61 14.85
N ASN A 137 9.20 38.75 15.00
CA ASN A 137 8.58 40.03 15.38
C ASN A 137 8.97 40.47 16.81
N GLU A 138 9.13 39.54 17.76
CA GLU A 138 9.59 39.85 19.13
C GLU A 138 11.06 40.29 19.22
N LYS A 139 11.88 40.04 18.18
CA LYS A 139 13.30 40.44 18.15
C LYS A 139 13.52 41.82 17.51
N GLU A 140 12.53 42.35 16.81
CA GLU A 140 12.57 43.66 16.15
C GLU A 140 11.95 44.78 17.00
N THR A 141 11.51 44.46 18.23
CA THR A 141 10.96 45.42 19.22
C THR A 141 11.91 45.60 20.39
#